data_AF-A0A795V9Z7-F1
#
_entry.id   AF-A0A795V9Z7-F1
#
_cell.length_a   1.000
_cell.length_b   1.000
_cell.length_c   1.000
_cell.angle_alpha   90.00
_cell.angle_beta   90.00
_cell.angle_gamma   90.00
#
_symmetry.space_group_name_H-M   'P 1'
#
loop_
_entity.id
_entity.type
_entity.pdbx_description
1 polymer ?
#
loop_
_entity_poly.entity_id
_entity_poly.type
_entity_poly.pdbx_seq_one_letter_code
_entity_poly.pdbx_strand_id
1 'polypeptide(L)'
;MLAGAGTAYAAGDNQGASDEGIPGVLKYAQQYQREKGISSGEQKRQTSSERSEVTGSSELRRRLTMREQELRQLKKENQSLRGRLETLSVAVQKVDEDKERLIAEQKSTLNGSKKQNDERVRKAEKAQEVLSQQVSELKQQLARANSGNKTTTEQMEKEKAELLSSLNVLKKEMAEMPLVTPELLKTESVQLTYAAGVMLGRDILNIQAAQQQLGLKTDNRVLLAGIRDALNRKVLLNESMLDSALQKAEEVAQKARQVVIREQKKAGTAYLEKFRKQKGVKQAESGFWYRTEYAGDGEFIRGDDTLVDVVVTEKLTDGTVVEDMDARGRVISQVLGEYPPVFREALMLMKNHGTMELVAPPELAYGDEGYPPRVPPGATMIYTLRVEDVKPAAENVQRASPEPDKKTTEKGAEGDNK
;
A
#
# COMPACT_ATOMS: atom_id res chain seq x y z
N MET A 1 33.98 -46.60 -40.30
CA MET A 1 33.33 -46.11 -41.53
C MET A 1 31.97 -45.55 -41.14
N LEU A 2 31.55 -44.33 -41.47
CA LEU A 2 32.26 -43.13 -41.96
C LEU A 2 31.59 -41.89 -41.34
N ALA A 3 32.28 -40.74 -41.29
CA ALA A 3 31.96 -39.56 -40.46
C ALA A 3 30.72 -38.74 -40.92
N GLY A 4 30.16 -37.81 -40.12
CA GLY A 4 30.39 -37.50 -38.70
C GLY A 4 30.20 -36.00 -38.31
N ALA A 5 29.75 -35.76 -37.05
CA ALA A 5 29.75 -34.52 -36.23
C ALA A 5 29.20 -33.16 -36.78
N GLY A 6 28.56 -32.28 -35.99
CA GLY A 6 27.98 -32.46 -34.64
C GLY A 6 27.88 -31.19 -33.75
N THR A 7 26.76 -31.03 -33.04
CA THR A 7 26.55 -30.23 -31.78
C THR A 7 26.63 -28.68 -31.87
N ALA A 8 26.04 -27.85 -30.97
CA ALA A 8 25.38 -28.10 -29.67
C ALA A 8 24.26 -27.06 -29.30
N TYR A 9 23.43 -27.42 -28.30
CA TYR A 9 22.82 -26.67 -27.16
C TYR A 9 22.75 -25.11 -27.12
N ALA A 10 21.82 -24.44 -26.39
CA ALA A 10 20.53 -24.77 -25.73
C ALA A 10 19.92 -23.50 -25.04
N ALA A 11 18.71 -23.64 -24.46
CA ALA A 11 17.91 -22.67 -23.66
C ALA A 11 17.37 -21.41 -24.41
N GLY A 12 16.24 -20.80 -24.04
CA GLY A 12 15.11 -21.25 -23.20
C GLY A 12 14.71 -20.29 -22.08
N ASP A 13 13.60 -19.54 -22.23
CA ASP A 13 12.77 -19.02 -21.12
C ASP A 13 11.36 -18.53 -21.57
N ASN A 14 10.53 -18.01 -20.65
CA ASN A 14 9.07 -17.87 -20.78
C ASN A 14 8.48 -16.43 -20.60
N GLN A 15 7.29 -16.20 -21.16
CA GLN A 15 6.27 -15.14 -20.87
C GLN A 15 6.67 -13.64 -20.70
N GLY A 16 6.27 -12.82 -21.68
CA GLY A 16 5.10 -11.92 -21.56
C GLY A 16 5.20 -10.61 -20.75
N ALA A 17 5.06 -9.47 -21.44
CA ALA A 17 4.56 -8.20 -20.90
C ALA A 17 3.90 -7.35 -22.01
N SER A 18 2.96 -6.48 -21.66
CA SER A 18 2.25 -5.56 -22.56
C SER A 18 2.05 -4.21 -21.89
N ASP A 19 2.30 -3.10 -22.60
CA ASP A 19 1.98 -1.74 -22.12
C ASP A 19 1.67 -0.77 -23.29
N GLU A 20 1.16 0.42 -22.96
CA GLU A 20 0.35 1.28 -23.82
C GLU A 20 1.08 2.21 -24.81
N GLY A 21 0.32 2.76 -25.77
CA GLY A 21 0.51 4.15 -26.21
C GLY A 21 0.46 4.45 -27.71
N ILE A 22 -0.70 4.92 -28.22
CA ILE A 22 -0.90 6.24 -28.89
C ILE A 22 -2.35 6.36 -29.40
N PRO A 23 -3.05 7.53 -29.26
CA PRO A 23 -4.47 7.65 -29.59
C PRO A 23 -4.77 8.58 -30.80
N GLY A 24 -6.01 8.48 -31.31
CA GLY A 24 -6.69 9.61 -31.96
C GLY A 24 -7.07 9.44 -33.44
N VAL A 25 -8.27 9.95 -33.77
CA VAL A 25 -8.78 10.22 -35.13
C VAL A 25 -8.91 9.01 -36.07
N LEU A 26 -9.90 8.16 -35.75
CA LEU A 26 -10.76 7.59 -36.79
C LEU A 26 -11.33 8.72 -37.66
N LYS A 27 -10.97 8.77 -38.95
CA LYS A 27 -11.81 9.26 -40.07
C LYS A 27 -11.08 9.12 -41.42
N TYR A 28 -11.40 8.07 -42.17
CA TYR A 28 -11.17 8.04 -43.62
C TYR A 28 -12.48 7.67 -44.32
N ALA A 29 -12.83 8.42 -45.37
CA ALA A 29 -14.16 8.36 -45.96
C ALA A 29 -14.24 7.38 -47.15
N GLN A 30 -15.34 6.64 -47.14
CA GLN A 30 -16.14 6.13 -48.26
C GLN A 30 -15.65 6.24 -49.72
N GLN A 31 -15.95 5.16 -50.44
CA GLN A 31 -16.44 5.14 -51.82
C GLN A 31 -15.50 5.64 -52.93
N TYR A 32 -14.75 4.69 -53.49
CA TYR A 32 -14.72 4.55 -54.94
C TYR A 32 -14.91 3.08 -55.36
N GLN A 33 -15.93 2.87 -56.19
CA GLN A 33 -16.17 1.70 -57.07
C GLN A 33 -16.02 0.27 -56.50
N ARG A 34 -17.17 -0.38 -56.27
CA ARG A 34 -17.38 -1.79 -56.65
C ARG A 34 -18.39 -1.86 -57.79
N GLU A 35 -18.31 -2.91 -58.59
CA GLU A 35 -18.72 -2.87 -60.00
C GLU A 35 -20.17 -3.29 -60.28
N LYS A 36 -20.57 -3.08 -61.54
CA LYS A 36 -21.91 -3.36 -62.07
C LYS A 36 -22.19 -4.87 -62.12
N GLY A 37 -23.30 -5.31 -61.53
CA GLY A 37 -23.95 -6.55 -61.94
C GLY A 37 -24.65 -6.37 -63.29
N ILE A 38 -24.52 -7.35 -64.19
CA ILE A 38 -25.26 -7.42 -65.47
C ILE A 38 -26.44 -8.38 -65.29
N SER A 39 -27.59 -8.05 -65.89
CA SER A 39 -28.69 -8.99 -66.14
C SER A 39 -29.38 -8.62 -67.46
N SER A 40 -30.03 -9.59 -68.11
CA SER A 40 -30.38 -9.53 -69.54
C SER A 40 -31.60 -10.38 -69.90
N GLY A 41 -32.47 -9.86 -70.78
CA GLY A 41 -33.66 -10.57 -71.28
C GLY A 41 -34.92 -10.34 -70.44
N GLU A 42 -36.14 -10.36 -70.96
CA GLU A 42 -36.60 -10.58 -72.36
C GLU A 42 -37.81 -9.67 -72.71
N GLN A 43 -38.30 -9.77 -73.95
CA GLN A 43 -39.27 -8.85 -74.57
C GLN A 43 -40.74 -9.23 -74.35
N LYS A 44 -41.63 -8.22 -74.37
CA LYS A 44 -42.93 -8.34 -75.08
C LYS A 44 -43.44 -6.99 -75.61
N ARG A 45 -44.35 -7.06 -76.59
CA ARG A 45 -45.00 -5.93 -77.30
C ARG A 45 -46.10 -5.31 -76.38
N GLN A 46 -46.76 -4.17 -76.65
CA GLN A 46 -47.28 -3.66 -77.94
C GLN A 46 -47.90 -2.25 -77.81
N THR A 47 -47.65 -1.32 -78.78
CA THR A 47 -48.39 -0.05 -79.10
C THR A 47 -48.52 1.05 -78.01
N SER A 48 -48.64 2.37 -78.30
CA SER A 48 -49.02 3.16 -79.50
C SER A 48 -48.30 4.55 -79.62
N SER A 49 -48.48 5.25 -80.77
CA SER A 49 -48.29 6.70 -81.14
C SER A 49 -47.57 7.72 -80.20
N GLU A 50 -46.76 8.72 -80.62
CA GLU A 50 -46.33 9.32 -81.93
C GLU A 50 -45.16 10.36 -81.68
N ARG A 51 -44.62 11.31 -82.51
CA ARG A 51 -44.82 11.90 -83.88
C ARG A 51 -43.56 12.70 -84.38
N SER A 52 -43.31 12.76 -85.71
CA SER A 52 -42.64 13.83 -86.51
C SER A 52 -41.14 14.25 -86.30
N GLU A 53 -40.57 15.03 -87.24
CA GLU A 53 -39.14 15.01 -87.68
C GLU A 53 -38.38 16.39 -87.76
N VAL A 54 -37.10 16.34 -88.18
CA VAL A 54 -36.27 17.30 -88.99
C VAL A 54 -34.92 17.76 -88.37
N THR A 55 -33.77 17.25 -88.87
CA THR A 55 -32.40 17.82 -88.75
C THR A 55 -31.44 17.31 -89.85
N GLY A 56 -30.32 18.00 -90.12
CA GLY A 56 -29.30 17.50 -91.07
C GLY A 56 -28.07 18.41 -91.27
N SER A 57 -28.17 19.45 -92.12
CA SER A 57 -27.05 20.33 -92.54
C SER A 57 -26.28 20.99 -91.37
N SER A 58 -26.95 21.16 -90.23
CA SER A 58 -26.37 21.63 -88.97
C SER A 58 -25.23 20.76 -88.41
N GLU A 59 -25.20 19.46 -88.74
CA GLU A 59 -24.34 18.51 -88.02
C GLU A 59 -22.90 18.46 -88.54
N LEU A 60 -22.68 18.56 -89.85
CA LEU A 60 -21.33 18.61 -90.44
C LEU A 60 -20.55 19.84 -89.97
N ARG A 61 -21.20 21.01 -89.91
CA ARG A 61 -20.58 22.24 -89.37
C ARG A 61 -20.19 22.06 -87.90
N ARG A 62 -21.07 21.48 -87.07
CA ARG A 62 -20.76 21.14 -85.66
C ARG A 62 -19.53 20.24 -85.57
N ARG A 63 -19.45 19.15 -86.35
CA ARG A 63 -18.30 18.22 -86.33
C ARG A 63 -16.98 18.92 -86.72
N LEU A 64 -16.99 19.82 -87.70
CA LEU A 64 -15.79 20.57 -88.11
C LEU A 64 -15.34 21.56 -87.02
N THR A 65 -16.26 22.33 -86.43
CA THR A 65 -15.93 23.24 -85.32
C THR A 65 -15.43 22.50 -84.07
N MET A 66 -15.99 21.33 -83.76
CA MET A 66 -15.49 20.48 -82.66
C MET A 66 -14.06 20.00 -82.92
N ARG A 67 -13.73 19.62 -84.15
CA ARG A 67 -12.38 19.12 -84.50
C ARG A 67 -11.33 20.23 -84.57
N GLU A 68 -11.71 21.46 -84.92
CA GLU A 68 -10.84 22.62 -84.76
C GLU A 68 -10.62 23.01 -83.29
N GLN A 69 -11.65 22.90 -82.44
CA GLN A 69 -11.53 23.08 -81.00
C GLN A 69 -10.61 22.02 -80.38
N GLU A 70 -10.76 20.76 -80.78
CA GLU A 70 -9.90 19.63 -80.41
C GLU A 70 -8.44 19.86 -80.82
N LEU A 71 -8.16 20.30 -82.06
CA LEU A 71 -6.80 20.67 -82.48
C LEU A 71 -6.22 21.87 -81.72
N ARG A 72 -7.04 22.86 -81.37
CA ARG A 72 -6.61 23.98 -80.51
C ARG A 72 -6.32 23.52 -79.08
N GLN A 73 -7.10 22.56 -78.56
CA GLN A 73 -6.90 21.97 -77.24
C GLN A 73 -5.62 21.12 -77.20
N LEU A 74 -5.42 20.22 -78.16
CA LEU A 74 -4.21 19.38 -78.28
C LEU A 74 -2.93 20.21 -78.47
N LYS A 75 -3.00 21.38 -79.12
CA LYS A 75 -1.88 22.32 -79.20
C LYS A 75 -1.56 23.00 -77.86
N LYS A 76 -2.58 23.47 -77.12
CA LYS A 76 -2.42 23.99 -75.75
C LYS A 76 -1.85 22.93 -74.82
N GLU A 77 -2.34 21.70 -74.94
CA GLU A 77 -1.90 20.55 -74.16
C GLU A 77 -0.46 20.17 -74.49
N ASN A 78 -0.05 20.12 -75.76
CA ASN A 78 1.35 19.92 -76.15
C ASN A 78 2.27 21.04 -75.62
N GLN A 79 1.83 22.30 -75.65
CA GLN A 79 2.59 23.41 -75.09
C GLN A 79 2.73 23.28 -73.56
N SER A 80 1.66 22.88 -72.87
CA SER A 80 1.67 22.59 -71.44
C SER A 80 2.58 21.41 -71.09
N LEU A 81 2.53 20.31 -71.86
CA LEU A 81 3.38 19.13 -71.69
C LEU A 81 4.86 19.44 -71.91
N ARG A 82 5.20 20.31 -72.89
CA ARG A 82 6.58 20.80 -73.08
C ARG A 82 7.08 21.62 -71.90
N GLY A 83 6.28 22.59 -71.41
CA GLY A 83 6.62 23.34 -70.21
C GLY A 83 6.78 22.45 -68.97
N ARG A 84 5.92 21.43 -68.83
CA ARG A 84 6.04 20.42 -67.76
C ARG A 84 7.34 19.60 -67.89
N LEU A 85 7.68 19.15 -69.10
CA LEU A 85 8.95 18.45 -69.37
C LEU A 85 10.18 19.30 -69.03
N GLU A 86 10.17 20.59 -69.39
CA GLU A 86 11.23 21.53 -69.09
C GLU A 86 11.39 21.74 -67.57
N THR A 87 10.28 21.95 -66.84
CA THR A 87 10.31 22.00 -65.37
C THR A 87 10.77 20.68 -64.73
N LEU A 88 10.46 19.54 -65.34
CA LEU A 88 10.90 18.22 -64.86
C LEU A 88 12.41 18.02 -65.08
N SER A 89 12.95 18.47 -66.22
CA SER A 89 14.39 18.42 -66.52
C SER A 89 15.19 19.25 -65.51
N VAL A 90 14.75 20.48 -65.21
CA VAL A 90 15.39 21.34 -64.21
C VAL A 90 15.29 20.72 -62.81
N ALA A 91 14.15 20.09 -62.47
CA ALA A 91 13.99 19.37 -61.21
C ALA A 91 14.94 18.16 -61.09
N VAL A 92 15.13 17.38 -62.16
CA VAL A 92 16.07 16.24 -62.18
C VAL A 92 17.51 16.71 -62.01
N GLN A 93 17.94 17.73 -62.78
CA GLN A 93 19.28 18.31 -62.65
C GLN A 93 19.55 18.78 -61.22
N LYS A 94 18.59 19.48 -60.61
CA LYS A 94 18.70 19.91 -59.21
C LYS A 94 18.80 18.73 -58.23
N VAL A 95 18.03 17.65 -58.44
CA VAL A 95 18.11 16.45 -57.60
C VAL A 95 19.47 15.77 -57.70
N ASP A 96 20.11 15.72 -58.87
CA ASP A 96 21.47 15.20 -59.01
C ASP A 96 22.52 16.14 -58.39
N GLU A 97 22.39 17.46 -58.51
CA GLU A 97 23.26 18.42 -57.79
C GLU A 97 23.14 18.30 -56.26
N ASP A 98 21.91 18.26 -55.73
CA ASP A 98 21.65 18.12 -54.29
C ASP A 98 22.16 16.75 -53.77
N LYS A 99 22.09 15.69 -54.59
CA LYS A 99 22.65 14.36 -54.32
C LYS A 99 24.18 14.34 -54.32
N GLU A 100 24.86 15.00 -55.26
CA GLU A 100 26.33 15.09 -55.22
C GLU A 100 26.81 15.90 -54.01
N ARG A 101 26.11 16.99 -53.65
CA ARG A 101 26.37 17.75 -52.42
C ARG A 101 26.21 16.86 -51.18
N LEU A 102 25.13 16.10 -51.08
CA LEU A 102 24.89 15.19 -49.95
C LEU A 102 25.98 14.10 -49.85
N ILE A 103 26.44 13.56 -50.98
CA ILE A 103 27.55 12.58 -51.02
C ILE A 103 28.87 13.22 -50.58
N ALA A 104 29.15 14.47 -50.97
CA ALA A 104 30.33 15.20 -50.53
C ALA A 104 30.31 15.50 -49.03
N GLU A 105 29.15 15.92 -48.50
CA GLU A 105 28.92 16.17 -47.08
C GLU A 105 29.07 14.88 -46.25
N GLN A 106 28.42 13.79 -46.67
CA GLN A 106 28.56 12.48 -46.02
C GLN A 106 30.00 11.97 -46.00
N LYS A 107 30.77 12.16 -47.10
CA LYS A 107 32.21 11.83 -47.14
C LYS A 107 33.03 12.71 -46.19
N SER A 108 32.71 14.01 -46.10
CA SER A 108 33.36 14.93 -45.16
C SER A 108 33.12 14.51 -43.71
N THR A 109 31.86 14.28 -43.34
CA THR A 109 31.44 13.82 -42.01
C THR A 109 32.06 12.46 -41.67
N LEU A 110 32.05 11.48 -42.58
CA LEU A 110 32.69 10.18 -42.38
C LEU A 110 34.20 10.31 -42.13
N ASN A 111 34.89 11.20 -42.85
CA ASN A 111 36.31 11.45 -42.65
C ASN A 111 36.59 12.19 -41.32
N GLY A 112 35.68 13.06 -40.88
CA GLY A 112 35.71 13.68 -39.56
C GLY A 112 35.54 12.65 -38.43
N SER A 113 34.52 11.79 -38.52
CA SER A 113 34.27 10.70 -37.56
C SER A 113 35.41 9.67 -37.53
N LYS A 114 36.03 9.37 -38.67
CA LYS A 114 37.25 8.53 -38.73
C LYS A 114 38.39 9.16 -37.92
N LYS A 115 38.77 10.41 -38.23
CA LYS A 115 39.81 11.12 -37.46
C LYS A 115 39.51 11.19 -35.96
N GLN A 116 38.24 11.43 -35.59
CA GLN A 116 37.82 11.46 -34.19
C GLN A 116 37.93 10.08 -33.52
N ASN A 117 37.65 8.99 -34.25
CA ASN A 117 37.85 7.64 -33.76
C ASN A 117 39.34 7.27 -33.69
N ASP A 118 40.17 7.66 -34.66
CA ASP A 118 41.63 7.47 -34.62
C ASP A 118 42.25 8.18 -33.41
N GLU A 119 41.77 9.40 -33.08
CA GLU A 119 42.12 10.10 -31.85
C GLU A 119 41.63 9.39 -30.58
N ARG A 120 40.42 8.84 -30.58
CA ARG A 120 39.87 8.08 -29.45
C ARG A 120 40.66 6.79 -29.22
N VAL A 121 41.04 6.08 -30.29
CA VAL A 121 41.93 4.90 -30.23
C VAL A 121 43.27 5.31 -29.65
N ARG A 122 43.95 6.34 -30.17
CA ARG A 122 45.22 6.84 -29.62
C ARG A 122 45.13 7.31 -28.17
N LYS A 123 43.98 7.83 -27.73
CA LYS A 123 43.72 8.18 -26.33
C LYS A 123 43.48 6.94 -25.47
N ALA A 124 42.81 5.92 -25.99
CA ALA A 124 42.59 4.64 -25.33
C ALA A 124 43.88 3.81 -25.22
N GLU A 125 44.71 3.76 -26.27
CA GLU A 125 46.03 3.12 -26.27
C GLU A 125 46.93 3.73 -25.18
N LYS A 126 47.02 5.06 -25.12
CA LYS A 126 47.77 5.77 -24.06
C LYS A 126 47.18 5.56 -22.67
N ALA A 127 45.84 5.52 -22.54
CA ALA A 127 45.20 5.21 -21.27
C ALA A 127 45.48 3.76 -20.83
N GLN A 128 45.49 2.80 -21.75
CA GLN A 128 45.84 1.40 -21.51
C GLN A 128 47.33 1.24 -21.16
N GLU A 129 48.23 1.99 -21.80
CA GLU A 129 49.65 2.03 -21.46
C GLU A 129 49.86 2.56 -20.04
N VAL A 130 49.27 3.71 -19.68
CA VAL A 130 49.28 4.26 -18.31
C VAL A 130 48.66 3.30 -17.31
N LEU A 131 47.53 2.67 -17.64
CA LEU A 131 46.89 1.68 -16.76
C LEU A 131 47.77 0.44 -16.58
N SER A 132 48.52 0.02 -17.61
CA SER A 132 49.47 -1.09 -17.51
C SER A 132 50.67 -0.75 -16.62
N GLN A 133 51.15 0.50 -16.66
CA GLN A 133 52.18 1.01 -15.77
C GLN A 133 51.68 1.06 -14.33
N GLN A 134 50.48 1.61 -14.08
CA GLN A 134 49.82 1.61 -12.77
C GLN A 134 49.58 0.20 -12.23
N VAL A 135 49.17 -0.77 -13.07
CA VAL A 135 49.03 -2.18 -12.67
C VAL A 135 50.40 -2.82 -12.36
N SER A 136 51.47 -2.42 -13.05
CA SER A 136 52.84 -2.86 -12.73
C SER A 136 53.33 -2.30 -11.39
N GLU A 137 53.11 -1.00 -11.15
CA GLU A 137 53.41 -0.34 -9.88
C GLU A 137 52.61 -0.93 -8.72
N LEU A 138 51.29 -1.13 -8.90
CA LEU A 138 50.42 -1.77 -7.92
C LEU A 138 50.83 -3.23 -7.65
N LYS A 139 51.28 -3.98 -8.66
CA LYS A 139 51.88 -5.31 -8.44
C LYS A 139 53.19 -5.24 -7.65
N GLN A 140 54.04 -4.23 -7.90
CA GLN A 140 55.29 -4.05 -7.14
C GLN A 140 55.02 -3.56 -5.71
N GLN A 141 54.01 -2.71 -5.49
CA GLN A 141 53.51 -2.33 -4.17
C GLN A 141 52.88 -3.51 -3.45
N LEU A 142 52.08 -4.35 -4.12
CA LEU A 142 51.51 -5.58 -3.57
C LEU A 142 52.62 -6.59 -3.20
N ALA A 143 53.70 -6.70 -4.00
CA ALA A 143 54.86 -7.52 -3.65
C ALA A 143 55.58 -7.01 -2.40
N ARG A 144 55.80 -5.68 -2.29
CA ARG A 144 56.39 -5.04 -1.09
C ARG A 144 55.48 -5.18 0.14
N ALA A 145 54.17 -4.99 -0.03
CA ALA A 145 53.16 -5.22 0.98
C ALA A 145 53.16 -6.69 1.40
N ASN A 146 53.28 -7.64 0.47
CA ASN A 146 53.34 -9.07 0.80
C ASN A 146 54.63 -9.48 1.52
N SER A 147 55.77 -8.82 1.27
CA SER A 147 56.94 -8.95 2.16
C SER A 147 56.75 -8.32 3.55
N GLY A 148 55.80 -7.39 3.71
CA GLY A 148 55.35 -6.86 4.99
C GLY A 148 54.23 -7.67 5.66
N ASN A 149 53.40 -8.38 4.89
CA ASN A 149 52.17 -9.07 5.33
C ASN A 149 52.42 -10.35 6.13
N LYS A 150 53.66 -10.62 6.54
CA LYS A 150 53.96 -11.70 7.48
C LYS A 150 53.26 -11.47 8.82
N THR A 151 53.20 -10.21 9.27
CA THR A 151 52.43 -9.81 10.46
C THR A 151 50.93 -9.85 10.24
N THR A 152 50.40 -9.33 9.13
CA THR A 152 48.94 -9.31 8.89
C THR A 152 48.35 -10.71 8.72
N THR A 153 49.09 -11.68 8.17
CA THR A 153 48.59 -13.07 8.08
C THR A 153 48.52 -13.73 9.46
N GLU A 154 49.56 -13.56 10.30
CA GLU A 154 49.57 -14.04 11.69
C GLU A 154 48.52 -13.32 12.54
N GLN A 155 48.32 -12.01 12.33
CA GLN A 155 47.35 -11.19 13.05
C GLN A 155 45.91 -11.49 12.63
N MET A 156 45.63 -11.76 11.34
CA MET A 156 44.32 -12.23 10.88
C MET A 156 44.03 -13.66 11.33
N GLU A 157 45.00 -14.58 11.34
CA GLU A 157 44.78 -15.92 11.91
C GLU A 157 44.59 -15.87 13.43
N LYS A 158 45.25 -14.94 14.14
CA LYS A 158 45.00 -14.69 15.56
C LYS A 158 43.62 -14.08 15.81
N GLU A 159 43.22 -13.06 15.05
CA GLU A 159 41.90 -12.43 15.14
C GLU A 159 40.79 -13.40 14.74
N LYS A 160 41.02 -14.26 13.74
CA LYS A 160 40.16 -15.39 13.38
C LYS A 160 40.11 -16.46 14.46
N ALA A 161 41.21 -16.76 15.15
CA ALA A 161 41.22 -17.67 16.30
C ALA A 161 40.50 -17.07 17.52
N GLU A 162 40.59 -15.75 17.73
CA GLU A 162 39.88 -15.00 18.77
C GLU A 162 38.38 -14.86 18.43
N LEU A 163 38.02 -14.71 17.15
CA LEU A 163 36.64 -14.76 16.67
C LEU A 163 36.07 -16.18 16.72
N LEU A 164 36.86 -17.22 16.44
CA LEU A 164 36.44 -18.62 16.56
C LEU A 164 36.33 -19.06 18.03
N SER A 165 37.22 -18.60 18.91
CA SER A 165 37.09 -18.83 20.35
C SER A 165 35.87 -18.08 20.90
N SER A 166 35.66 -16.81 20.50
CA SER A 166 34.45 -16.04 20.83
C SER A 166 33.17 -16.68 20.27
N LEU A 167 33.20 -17.22 19.04
CA LEU A 167 32.07 -17.95 18.46
C LEU A 167 31.80 -19.25 19.20
N ASN A 168 32.83 -19.95 19.67
CA ASN A 168 32.67 -21.20 20.43
C ASN A 168 32.24 -20.93 21.88
N VAL A 169 32.70 -19.84 22.50
CA VAL A 169 32.17 -19.33 23.78
C VAL A 169 30.72 -18.93 23.61
N LEU A 170 30.36 -18.14 22.59
CA LEU A 170 28.97 -17.72 22.34
C LEU A 170 28.07 -18.92 22.02
N LYS A 171 28.53 -19.90 21.24
CA LYS A 171 27.80 -21.18 21.02
C LYS A 171 27.64 -21.97 22.31
N LYS A 172 28.64 -21.97 23.18
CA LYS A 172 28.58 -22.64 24.49
C LYS A 172 27.60 -21.90 25.42
N GLU A 173 27.66 -20.58 25.51
CA GLU A 173 26.69 -19.75 26.25
C GLU A 173 25.26 -19.91 25.69
N MET A 174 25.09 -20.05 24.37
CA MET A 174 23.79 -20.35 23.73
C MET A 174 23.30 -21.79 23.96
N ALA A 175 24.19 -22.73 24.30
CA ALA A 175 23.85 -24.11 24.64
C ALA A 175 23.67 -24.34 26.16
N GLU A 176 24.34 -23.53 26.99
CA GLU A 176 24.19 -23.48 28.44
C GLU A 176 23.08 -22.49 28.87
N MET A 177 22.62 -21.61 27.97
CA MET A 177 21.34 -20.91 28.09
C MET A 177 20.22 -21.95 28.26
N PRO A 178 19.46 -21.94 29.37
CA PRO A 178 18.42 -22.94 29.62
C PRO A 178 17.25 -22.73 28.65
N LEU A 179 17.26 -23.48 27.56
CA LEU A 179 16.08 -23.70 26.72
C LEU A 179 15.00 -24.34 27.59
N VAL A 180 13.99 -23.56 27.98
CA VAL A 180 12.87 -24.02 28.81
C VAL A 180 12.03 -25.00 27.97
N THR A 181 12.31 -26.28 28.11
CA THR A 181 11.57 -27.36 27.45
C THR A 181 10.22 -27.61 28.14
N PRO A 182 9.24 -28.21 27.44
CA PRO A 182 8.01 -28.71 28.07
C PRO A 182 8.26 -29.70 29.22
N GLU A 183 9.43 -30.35 29.22
CA GLU A 183 9.84 -31.30 30.27
C GLU A 183 10.26 -30.57 31.57
N LEU A 184 10.98 -29.45 31.46
CA LEU A 184 11.33 -28.59 32.60
C LEU A 184 10.09 -27.92 33.21
N LEU A 185 9.10 -27.59 32.37
CA LEU A 185 7.80 -27.02 32.77
C LEU A 185 6.89 -28.02 33.54
N LYS A 186 7.35 -29.22 33.88
CA LYS A 186 6.60 -30.17 34.74
C LYS A 186 6.67 -29.84 36.23
N THR A 187 7.52 -28.91 36.65
CA THR A 187 7.65 -28.50 38.06
C THR A 187 7.03 -27.13 38.32
N GLU A 188 6.24 -27.01 39.39
CA GLU A 188 5.47 -25.80 39.74
C GLU A 188 6.36 -24.55 39.85
N SER A 189 7.51 -24.65 40.51
CA SER A 189 8.48 -23.54 40.64
C SER A 189 8.97 -22.99 39.28
N VAL A 190 9.21 -23.88 38.31
CA VAL A 190 9.62 -23.49 36.95
C VAL A 190 8.41 -22.94 36.17
N GLN A 191 7.20 -23.48 36.36
CA GLN A 191 5.98 -22.92 35.77
C GLN A 191 5.71 -21.49 36.25
N LEU A 192 5.81 -21.23 37.56
CA LEU A 192 5.60 -19.90 38.15
C LEU A 192 6.63 -18.89 37.63
N THR A 193 7.90 -19.29 37.55
CA THR A 193 8.99 -18.44 37.03
C THR A 193 8.81 -18.16 35.53
N TYR A 194 8.41 -19.18 34.76
CA TYR A 194 8.12 -19.02 33.32
C TYR A 194 6.89 -18.13 33.09
N ALA A 195 5.83 -18.28 33.88
CA ALA A 195 4.63 -17.44 33.80
C ALA A 195 4.95 -15.96 34.04
N ALA A 196 5.78 -15.64 35.04
CA ALA A 196 6.26 -14.27 35.26
C ALA A 196 7.05 -13.72 34.06
N GLY A 197 7.93 -14.54 33.45
CA GLY A 197 8.63 -14.17 32.22
C GLY A 197 7.69 -13.93 31.03
N VAL A 198 6.63 -14.74 30.89
CA VAL A 198 5.60 -14.56 29.86
C VAL A 198 4.76 -13.31 30.09
N MET A 199 4.49 -12.93 31.34
CA MET A 199 3.81 -11.66 31.66
C MET A 199 4.65 -10.46 31.24
N LEU A 200 5.93 -10.40 31.65
CA LEU A 200 6.85 -9.33 31.21
C LEU A 200 6.99 -9.28 29.68
N GLY A 201 7.00 -10.43 29.01
CA GLY A 201 6.99 -10.51 27.55
C GLY A 201 5.73 -9.92 26.90
N ARG A 202 4.56 -10.08 27.52
CA ARG A 202 3.30 -9.46 27.07
C ARG A 202 3.30 -7.96 27.29
N ASP A 203 3.83 -7.50 28.42
CA ASP A 203 3.95 -6.06 28.71
C ASP A 203 4.88 -5.36 27.71
N ILE A 204 6.00 -6.00 27.36
CA ILE A 204 6.88 -5.55 26.26
C ILE A 204 6.11 -5.46 24.94
N LEU A 205 5.34 -6.48 24.56
CA LEU A 205 4.55 -6.47 23.32
C LEU A 205 3.49 -5.35 23.31
N ASN A 206 2.85 -5.06 24.45
CA ASN A 206 1.91 -3.95 24.59
C ASN A 206 2.61 -2.60 24.39
N ILE A 207 3.79 -2.40 25.01
CA ILE A 207 4.61 -1.20 24.84
C ILE A 207 5.05 -1.04 23.38
N GLN A 208 5.47 -2.14 22.72
CA GLN A 208 5.85 -2.12 21.31
C GLN A 208 4.68 -1.78 20.39
N ALA A 209 3.47 -2.31 20.64
CA ALA A 209 2.28 -1.97 19.87
C ALA A 209 1.88 -0.50 20.05
N ALA A 210 2.00 0.05 21.27
CA ALA A 210 1.79 1.47 21.53
C ALA A 210 2.83 2.34 20.80
N GLN A 211 4.12 1.96 20.81
CA GLN A 211 5.17 2.62 20.04
C GLN A 211 4.89 2.58 18.53
N GLN A 212 4.38 1.47 18.00
CA GLN A 212 4.02 1.32 16.58
C GLN A 212 2.86 2.24 16.17
N GLN A 213 1.88 2.51 17.06
CA GLN A 213 0.85 3.53 16.81
C GLN A 213 1.42 4.95 16.70
N LEU A 214 2.58 5.21 17.33
CA LEU A 214 3.35 6.45 17.16
C LEU A 214 4.32 6.40 15.96
N GLY A 215 4.28 5.33 15.14
CA GLY A 215 5.19 5.10 14.02
C GLY A 215 6.61 4.67 14.43
N LEU A 216 6.87 4.47 15.72
CA LEU A 216 8.15 4.08 16.27
C LEU A 216 8.34 2.56 16.15
N LYS A 217 9.53 2.12 15.73
CA LYS A 217 9.87 0.71 15.51
C LYS A 217 11.02 0.29 16.41
N THR A 218 10.86 -0.85 17.07
CA THR A 218 11.87 -1.46 17.95
C THR A 218 12.59 -2.60 17.24
N ASP A 219 13.91 -2.73 17.40
CA ASP A 219 14.63 -3.95 16.99
C ASP A 219 14.62 -4.95 18.14
N ASN A 220 13.85 -6.04 17.99
CA ASN A 220 13.71 -7.07 19.01
C ASN A 220 15.04 -7.73 19.40
N ARG A 221 16.04 -7.76 18.51
CA ARG A 221 17.37 -8.33 18.80
C ARG A 221 18.12 -7.47 19.81
N VAL A 222 18.07 -6.15 19.62
CA VAL A 222 18.71 -5.16 20.50
C VAL A 222 17.96 -5.09 21.83
N LEU A 223 16.61 -5.11 21.80
CA LEU A 223 15.80 -5.11 23.02
C LEU A 223 16.04 -6.37 23.87
N LEU A 224 16.03 -7.57 23.27
CA LEU A 224 16.28 -8.82 23.99
C LEU A 224 17.71 -8.90 24.53
N ALA A 225 18.70 -8.36 23.81
CA ALA A 225 20.06 -8.22 24.33
C ALA A 225 20.08 -7.31 25.57
N GLY A 226 19.46 -6.13 25.51
CA GLY A 226 19.36 -5.21 26.65
C GLY A 226 18.67 -5.83 27.88
N ILE A 227 17.58 -6.58 27.68
CA ILE A 227 16.88 -7.29 28.76
C ILE A 227 17.77 -8.39 29.37
N ARG A 228 18.40 -9.22 28.53
CA ARG A 228 19.33 -10.28 28.96
C ARG A 228 20.49 -9.68 29.76
N ASP A 229 21.06 -8.59 29.27
CA ASP A 229 22.24 -7.97 29.86
C ASP A 229 21.91 -7.24 31.16
N ALA A 230 20.70 -6.65 31.27
CA ALA A 230 20.17 -6.12 32.53
C ALA A 230 19.93 -7.22 33.59
N LEU A 231 19.27 -8.32 33.22
CA LEU A 231 19.06 -9.47 34.11
C LEU A 231 20.37 -10.07 34.63
N ASN A 232 21.41 -10.10 33.80
CA ASN A 232 22.75 -10.57 34.15
C ASN A 232 23.64 -9.50 34.82
N ARG A 233 23.15 -8.27 35.02
CA ARG A 233 23.91 -7.11 35.55
C ARG A 233 25.17 -6.77 34.73
N LYS A 234 25.11 -6.98 33.41
CA LYS A 234 26.17 -6.73 32.41
C LYS A 234 25.75 -5.66 31.38
N VAL A 235 24.99 -4.65 31.80
CA VAL A 235 24.48 -3.58 30.91
C VAL A 235 25.65 -2.89 30.19
N LEU A 236 25.57 -2.80 28.86
CA LEU A 236 26.66 -2.30 28.01
C LEU A 236 26.77 -0.77 27.95
N LEU A 237 25.74 -0.04 28.40
CA LEU A 237 25.76 1.41 28.57
C LEU A 237 26.06 1.76 30.03
N ASN A 238 26.88 2.79 30.25
CA ASN A 238 26.96 3.42 31.56
C ASN A 238 25.70 4.26 31.85
N GLU A 239 25.50 4.59 33.12
CA GLU A 239 24.29 5.28 33.62
C GLU A 239 24.01 6.59 32.85
N SER A 240 25.02 7.45 32.67
CA SER A 240 24.86 8.72 31.94
C SER A 240 24.47 8.54 30.45
N MET A 241 25.00 7.52 29.77
CA MET A 241 24.59 7.19 28.40
C MET A 241 23.18 6.59 28.34
N LEU A 242 22.80 5.80 29.35
CA LEU A 242 21.46 5.23 29.46
C LEU A 242 20.41 6.32 29.72
N ASP A 243 20.64 7.20 30.68
CA ASP A 243 19.76 8.33 31.01
C ASP A 243 19.56 9.26 29.80
N SER A 244 20.65 9.61 29.11
CA SER A 244 20.59 10.45 27.91
C SER A 244 19.83 9.76 26.75
N ALA A 245 20.00 8.45 26.59
CA ALA A 245 19.25 7.67 25.60
C ALA A 245 17.75 7.59 25.94
N LEU A 246 17.39 7.42 27.21
CA LEU A 246 16.00 7.37 27.69
C LEU A 246 15.30 8.74 27.56
N GLN A 247 15.96 9.83 27.96
CA GLN A 247 15.45 11.20 27.76
C GLN A 247 15.19 11.48 26.28
N LYS A 248 16.12 11.10 25.40
CA LYS A 248 15.98 11.26 23.95
C LYS A 248 14.88 10.38 23.34
N ALA A 249 14.66 9.18 23.88
CA ALA A 249 13.56 8.31 23.47
C ALA A 249 12.20 8.91 23.85
N GLU A 250 12.08 9.48 25.06
CA GLU A 250 10.89 10.17 25.53
C GLU A 250 10.60 11.44 24.70
N GLU A 251 11.61 12.27 24.41
CA GLU A 251 11.46 13.41 23.49
C GLU A 251 10.91 12.99 22.11
N VAL A 252 11.36 11.86 21.58
CA VAL A 252 10.90 11.31 20.29
C VAL A 252 9.46 10.80 20.40
N ALA A 253 9.13 10.10 21.49
CA ALA A 253 7.77 9.62 21.76
C ALA A 253 6.77 10.78 21.91
N GLN A 254 7.11 11.83 22.65
CA GLN A 254 6.28 13.03 22.80
C GLN A 254 6.05 13.74 21.46
N LYS A 255 7.11 13.94 20.66
CA LYS A 255 7.01 14.56 19.33
C LYS A 255 6.13 13.73 18.39
N ALA A 256 6.24 12.40 18.43
CA ALA A 256 5.40 11.49 17.65
C ALA A 256 3.94 11.50 18.13
N ARG A 257 3.69 11.44 19.45
CA ARG A 257 2.36 11.57 20.06
C ARG A 257 1.63 12.83 19.61
N GLN A 258 2.32 13.98 19.59
CA GLN A 258 1.76 15.26 19.14
C GLN A 258 1.40 15.30 17.63
N VAL A 259 2.03 14.46 16.79
CA VAL A 259 1.60 14.27 15.40
C VAL A 259 0.35 13.38 15.33
N VAL A 260 0.31 12.28 16.09
CA VAL A 260 -0.84 11.37 16.13
C VAL A 260 -2.10 12.07 16.65
N ILE A 261 -2.02 12.80 17.76
CA ILE A 261 -3.13 13.60 18.31
C ILE A 261 -3.74 14.52 17.25
N ARG A 262 -2.88 15.21 16.47
CA ARG A 262 -3.33 16.16 15.45
C ARG A 262 -4.10 15.48 14.31
N GLU A 263 -3.58 14.36 13.81
CA GLU A 263 -4.23 13.62 12.73
C GLU A 263 -5.50 12.89 13.21
N GLN A 264 -5.52 12.40 14.46
CA GLN A 264 -6.72 11.81 15.08
C GLN A 264 -7.82 12.84 15.33
N LYS A 265 -7.51 14.02 15.89
CA LYS A 265 -8.50 15.11 16.06
C LYS A 265 -9.05 15.64 14.72
N LYS A 266 -8.21 15.65 13.68
CA LYS A 266 -8.58 15.98 12.30
C LYS A 266 -9.49 14.91 11.67
N ALA A 267 -9.19 13.63 11.85
CA ALA A 267 -10.05 12.52 11.43
C ALA A 267 -11.40 12.55 12.16
N GLY A 268 -11.39 12.75 13.48
CA GLY A 268 -12.55 12.98 14.33
C GLY A 268 -13.46 14.09 13.82
N THR A 269 -12.88 15.27 13.56
CA THR A 269 -13.60 16.42 12.98
C THR A 269 -14.23 16.06 11.62
N ALA A 270 -13.48 15.39 10.74
CA ALA A 270 -13.94 14.99 9.41
C ALA A 270 -15.00 13.87 9.42
N TYR A 271 -15.01 13.01 10.44
CA TYR A 271 -16.08 12.04 10.69
C TYR A 271 -17.33 12.76 11.21
N LEU A 272 -17.19 13.59 12.25
CA LEU A 272 -18.28 14.29 12.90
C LEU A 272 -19.02 15.22 11.93
N GLU A 273 -18.31 15.89 11.02
CA GLU A 273 -18.91 16.68 9.95
C GLU A 273 -19.70 15.87 8.91
N LYS A 274 -19.51 14.55 8.82
CA LYS A 274 -20.39 13.67 8.03
C LYS A 274 -21.56 13.19 8.88
N PHE A 275 -21.31 12.79 10.12
CA PHE A 275 -22.32 12.30 11.06
C PHE A 275 -23.42 13.34 11.31
N ARG A 276 -23.05 14.60 11.59
CA ARG A 276 -23.95 15.76 11.77
C ARG A 276 -24.97 15.98 10.65
N LYS A 277 -24.71 15.46 9.44
CA LYS A 277 -25.55 15.65 8.24
C LYS A 277 -26.52 14.48 8.02
N GLN A 278 -26.49 13.46 8.88
CA GLN A 278 -27.42 12.32 8.82
C GLN A 278 -28.77 12.66 9.47
N LYS A 279 -29.85 12.04 8.98
CA LYS A 279 -31.20 12.24 9.52
C LYS A 279 -31.29 11.74 10.97
N GLY A 280 -31.86 12.57 11.85
CA GLY A 280 -32.10 12.22 13.25
C GLY A 280 -30.91 12.44 14.19
N VAL A 281 -29.76 12.90 13.67
CA VAL A 281 -28.61 13.24 14.50
C VAL A 281 -28.85 14.52 15.30
N LYS A 282 -28.43 14.51 16.57
CA LYS A 282 -28.56 15.61 17.54
C LYS A 282 -27.25 15.79 18.31
N GLN A 283 -27.12 16.91 19.00
CA GLN A 283 -26.09 17.13 20.02
C GLN A 283 -26.68 16.92 21.42
N ALA A 284 -25.89 16.36 22.34
CA ALA A 284 -26.17 16.22 23.77
C ALA A 284 -25.64 17.45 24.55
N GLU A 285 -26.03 17.63 25.81
CA GLU A 285 -25.68 18.82 26.60
C GLU A 285 -24.19 18.83 26.98
N SER A 286 -23.59 17.67 27.27
CA SER A 286 -22.13 17.55 27.42
C SER A 286 -21.34 17.76 26.12
N GLY A 287 -22.01 17.73 24.96
CA GLY A 287 -21.46 18.12 23.67
C GLY A 287 -21.17 16.98 22.68
N PHE A 288 -21.30 15.71 23.07
CA PHE A 288 -21.26 14.58 22.12
C PHE A 288 -22.44 14.63 21.14
N TRP A 289 -22.33 13.90 20.03
CA TRP A 289 -23.38 13.84 19.01
C TRP A 289 -23.93 12.44 18.87
N TYR A 290 -25.24 12.27 18.67
CA TYR A 290 -25.87 10.95 18.66
C TYR A 290 -27.00 10.81 17.63
N ARG A 291 -27.26 9.55 17.23
CA ARG A 291 -28.41 9.09 16.45
C ARG A 291 -29.11 7.99 17.25
N THR A 292 -30.35 8.23 17.67
CA THR A 292 -31.21 7.16 18.18
C THR A 292 -31.58 6.23 17.01
N GLU A 293 -31.27 4.94 17.13
CA GLU A 293 -31.62 3.93 16.13
C GLU A 293 -32.97 3.30 16.47
N TYR A 294 -33.12 2.92 17.75
CA TYR A 294 -34.39 2.54 18.35
C TYR A 294 -34.55 3.25 19.69
N ALA A 295 -35.71 3.87 19.92
CA ALA A 295 -35.94 4.65 21.14
C ALA A 295 -36.11 3.77 22.39
N GLY A 296 -36.46 2.50 22.20
CA GLY A 296 -36.88 1.60 23.27
C GLY A 296 -38.34 1.78 23.68
N ASP A 297 -38.77 0.95 24.62
CA ASP A 297 -40.15 0.82 25.09
C ASP A 297 -40.36 1.30 26.53
N GLY A 298 -41.59 1.70 26.85
CA GLY A 298 -41.95 2.18 28.19
C GLY A 298 -41.55 3.64 28.45
N GLU A 299 -41.02 3.90 29.64
CA GLU A 299 -40.56 5.23 30.09
C GLU A 299 -39.06 5.47 29.81
N PHE A 300 -38.65 6.74 29.84
CA PHE A 300 -37.22 7.10 29.77
C PHE A 300 -36.49 6.70 31.06
N ILE A 301 -35.25 6.24 30.92
CA ILE A 301 -34.39 5.80 32.01
C ILE A 301 -34.05 7.00 32.92
N ARG A 302 -34.36 6.89 34.22
CA ARG A 302 -34.17 7.93 35.23
C ARG A 302 -33.89 7.30 36.60
N GLY A 303 -33.33 8.08 37.53
CA GLY A 303 -32.92 7.63 38.86
C GLY A 303 -31.52 7.01 38.84
N ASP A 304 -30.61 7.56 39.63
CA ASP A 304 -29.19 7.15 39.66
C ASP A 304 -29.01 5.73 40.24
N ASP A 305 -30.03 5.25 40.97
CA ASP A 305 -30.18 3.93 41.59
C ASP A 305 -30.88 2.89 40.71
N THR A 306 -31.44 3.30 39.56
CA THR A 306 -32.01 2.37 38.56
C THR A 306 -30.91 1.50 37.97
N LEU A 307 -31.10 0.18 38.02
CA LEU A 307 -30.15 -0.80 37.50
C LEU A 307 -30.38 -0.99 35.99
N VAL A 308 -29.34 -0.77 35.18
CA VAL A 308 -29.43 -0.83 33.72
C VAL A 308 -28.43 -1.84 33.19
N ASP A 309 -28.93 -2.77 32.38
CA ASP A 309 -28.13 -3.78 31.70
C ASP A 309 -27.81 -3.28 30.28
N VAL A 310 -26.52 -3.18 29.93
CA VAL A 310 -26.04 -2.51 28.71
C VAL A 310 -25.01 -3.35 27.95
N VAL A 311 -25.16 -3.38 26.63
CA VAL A 311 -24.18 -3.87 25.66
C VAL A 311 -23.54 -2.68 24.94
N VAL A 312 -22.21 -2.71 24.81
CA VAL A 312 -21.42 -1.66 24.14
C VAL A 312 -20.58 -2.25 23.01
N THR A 313 -20.60 -1.59 21.86
CA THR A 313 -19.58 -1.74 20.82
C THR A 313 -18.82 -0.43 20.66
N GLU A 314 -17.49 -0.48 20.73
CA GLU A 314 -16.59 0.67 20.65
C GLU A 314 -15.79 0.62 19.35
N LYS A 315 -15.75 1.70 18.58
CA LYS A 315 -15.04 1.79 17.30
C LYS A 315 -14.28 3.11 17.14
N LEU A 316 -13.18 3.09 16.41
CA LEU A 316 -12.50 4.29 15.93
C LEU A 316 -13.20 4.85 14.68
N THR A 317 -12.90 6.10 14.32
CA THR A 317 -13.49 6.78 13.13
C THR A 317 -13.11 6.16 11.78
N ASP A 318 -12.11 5.28 11.73
CA ASP A 318 -11.75 4.47 10.55
C ASP A 318 -12.52 3.14 10.46
N GLY A 319 -13.33 2.81 11.47
CA GLY A 319 -14.09 1.56 11.57
C GLY A 319 -13.40 0.45 12.39
N THR A 320 -12.18 0.66 12.88
CA THR A 320 -11.47 -0.30 13.74
C THR A 320 -12.27 -0.57 15.00
N VAL A 321 -12.67 -1.82 15.23
CA VAL A 321 -13.38 -2.24 16.44
C VAL A 321 -12.40 -2.33 17.60
N VAL A 322 -12.62 -1.49 18.61
CA VAL A 322 -11.83 -1.46 19.84
C VAL A 322 -12.33 -2.52 20.81
N GLU A 323 -13.63 -2.58 21.02
CA GLU A 323 -14.32 -3.54 21.90
C GLU A 323 -15.68 -3.89 21.30
N ASP A 324 -16.13 -5.12 21.52
CA ASP A 324 -17.42 -5.61 21.06
C ASP A 324 -17.96 -6.58 22.11
N MET A 325 -18.89 -6.08 22.92
CA MET A 325 -19.51 -6.89 23.97
C MET A 325 -20.55 -7.87 23.40
N ASP A 326 -21.26 -7.48 22.34
CA ASP A 326 -22.30 -8.26 21.68
C ASP A 326 -21.70 -9.54 21.06
N ALA A 327 -20.64 -9.37 20.26
CA ALA A 327 -19.88 -10.47 19.66
C ALA A 327 -19.15 -11.37 20.69
N ARG A 328 -19.13 -10.98 21.97
CA ARG A 328 -18.55 -11.76 23.08
C ARG A 328 -19.60 -12.27 24.07
N GLY A 329 -20.90 -12.03 23.84
CA GLY A 329 -21.98 -12.40 24.75
C GLY A 329 -21.88 -11.77 26.13
N ARG A 330 -21.35 -10.54 26.22
CA ARG A 330 -21.14 -9.82 27.49
C ARG A 330 -22.16 -8.70 27.65
N VAL A 331 -22.66 -8.55 28.87
CA VAL A 331 -23.51 -7.45 29.30
C VAL A 331 -22.89 -6.84 30.55
N ILE A 332 -22.91 -5.51 30.68
CA ILE A 332 -22.55 -4.81 31.92
C ILE A 332 -23.85 -4.46 32.64
N SER A 333 -23.91 -4.73 33.94
CA SER A 333 -25.04 -4.40 34.82
C SER A 333 -24.51 -3.49 35.93
N GLN A 334 -24.97 -2.24 35.95
CA GLN A 334 -24.56 -1.21 36.92
C GLN A 334 -25.75 -0.28 37.18
N VAL A 335 -25.75 0.44 38.30
CA VAL A 335 -26.76 1.49 38.48
C VAL A 335 -26.44 2.70 37.60
N LEU A 336 -27.46 3.44 37.16
CA LEU A 336 -27.32 4.55 36.21
C LEU A 336 -26.26 5.59 36.63
N GLY A 337 -26.11 5.81 37.93
CA GLY A 337 -25.11 6.73 38.50
C GLY A 337 -23.65 6.30 38.35
N GLU A 338 -23.37 5.00 38.16
CA GLU A 338 -22.01 4.43 38.05
C GLU A 338 -21.50 4.38 36.61
N TYR A 339 -22.37 4.54 35.60
CA TYR A 339 -21.94 4.61 34.20
C TYR A 339 -21.11 5.88 33.93
N PRO A 340 -20.09 5.82 33.04
CA PRO A 340 -19.33 7.00 32.60
C PRO A 340 -20.26 8.14 32.15
N PRO A 341 -19.96 9.42 32.44
CA PRO A 341 -20.92 10.52 32.27
C PRO A 341 -21.60 10.60 30.89
N VAL A 342 -20.84 10.34 29.82
CA VAL A 342 -21.34 10.28 28.43
C VAL A 342 -22.35 9.15 28.23
N PHE A 343 -22.06 7.96 28.76
CA PHE A 343 -22.98 6.82 28.69
C PHE A 343 -24.20 7.05 29.55
N ARG A 344 -24.03 7.60 30.76
CA ARG A 344 -25.14 7.98 31.65
C ARG A 344 -26.11 8.95 30.99
N GLU A 345 -25.61 10.03 30.36
CA GLU A 345 -26.45 10.97 29.60
C GLU A 345 -27.13 10.29 28.39
N ALA A 346 -26.40 9.48 27.62
CA ALA A 346 -26.97 8.74 26.49
C ALA A 346 -28.05 7.73 26.90
N LEU A 347 -27.89 7.04 28.05
CA LEU A 347 -28.88 6.12 28.61
C LEU A 347 -30.14 6.87 29.07
N MET A 348 -30.00 8.04 29.69
CA MET A 348 -31.14 8.90 30.08
C MET A 348 -31.95 9.43 28.88
N LEU A 349 -31.37 9.43 27.69
CA LEU A 349 -32.04 9.76 26.42
C LEU A 349 -32.70 8.54 25.74
N MET A 350 -32.64 7.35 26.37
CA MET A 350 -33.23 6.10 25.90
C MET A 350 -34.26 5.53 26.88
N LYS A 351 -34.92 4.46 26.44
CA LYS A 351 -35.87 3.63 27.19
C LYS A 351 -35.39 2.18 27.22
N ASN A 352 -36.16 1.25 27.79
CA ASN A 352 -35.77 -0.16 27.80
C ASN A 352 -35.66 -0.72 26.37
N HIS A 353 -34.69 -1.61 26.12
CA HIS A 353 -34.32 -2.12 24.79
C HIS A 353 -33.85 -1.06 23.76
N GLY A 354 -33.65 0.20 24.18
CA GLY A 354 -33.19 1.29 23.30
C GLY A 354 -31.80 1.06 22.71
N THR A 355 -31.55 1.60 21.51
CA THR A 355 -30.25 1.53 20.82
C THR A 355 -29.88 2.88 20.23
N MET A 356 -28.63 3.32 20.44
CA MET A 356 -28.11 4.62 20.01
C MET A 356 -26.66 4.50 19.53
N GLU A 357 -26.36 5.10 18.37
CA GLU A 357 -24.99 5.39 17.95
C GLU A 357 -24.61 6.81 18.41
N LEU A 358 -23.46 6.97 19.08
CA LEU A 358 -22.91 8.28 19.45
C LEU A 358 -21.44 8.45 19.06
N VAL A 359 -21.07 9.70 18.86
CA VAL A 359 -19.75 10.19 18.45
C VAL A 359 -19.21 11.07 19.58
N ALA A 360 -18.28 10.54 20.35
CA ALA A 360 -17.62 11.22 21.47
C ALA A 360 -16.27 11.82 21.01
N PRO A 361 -16.09 13.15 21.04
CA PRO A 361 -14.76 13.75 20.86
C PRO A 361 -13.80 13.26 21.97
N PRO A 362 -12.46 13.31 21.77
CA PRO A 362 -11.50 12.77 22.73
C PRO A 362 -11.65 13.35 24.14
N GLU A 363 -12.02 14.62 24.28
CA GLU A 363 -12.29 15.30 25.56
C GLU A 363 -13.46 14.67 26.36
N LEU A 364 -14.30 13.87 25.71
CA LEU A 364 -15.40 13.09 26.28
C LEU A 364 -15.15 11.56 26.23
N ALA A 365 -13.92 11.15 25.89
CA ALA A 365 -13.51 9.75 25.79
C ALA A 365 -12.14 9.54 26.47
N TYR A 366 -11.12 9.10 25.73
CA TYR A 366 -9.78 8.78 26.27
C TYR A 366 -8.76 9.94 26.19
N GLY A 367 -9.19 11.13 25.76
CA GLY A 367 -8.36 12.33 25.69
C GLY A 367 -7.15 12.23 24.76
N ASP A 368 -6.18 13.13 25.00
CA ASP A 368 -4.89 13.15 24.29
C ASP A 368 -3.88 12.11 24.82
N GLU A 369 -4.24 11.38 25.88
CA GLU A 369 -3.50 10.20 26.33
C GLU A 369 -3.87 8.94 25.53
N GLY A 370 -5.15 8.76 25.21
CA GLY A 370 -5.67 7.55 24.58
C GLY A 370 -5.74 6.37 25.55
N TYR A 371 -5.84 5.17 24.99
CA TYR A 371 -5.67 3.91 25.72
C TYR A 371 -4.82 2.92 24.88
N PRO A 372 -3.51 3.19 24.71
CA PRO A 372 -2.66 2.37 23.84
C PRO A 372 -2.49 0.95 24.39
N PRO A 373 -2.38 -0.09 23.54
CA PRO A 373 -2.39 -0.04 22.08
C PRO A 373 -3.79 -0.12 21.44
N ARG A 374 -4.88 0.03 22.21
CA ARG A 374 -6.26 -0.16 21.70
C ARG A 374 -6.87 1.12 21.12
N VAL A 375 -6.68 2.25 21.78
CA VAL A 375 -7.18 3.57 21.35
C VAL A 375 -5.99 4.54 21.22
N PRO A 376 -5.76 5.15 20.04
CA PRO A 376 -4.65 6.07 19.86
C PRO A 376 -4.90 7.43 20.54
N PRO A 377 -3.83 8.18 20.88
CA PRO A 377 -3.89 9.54 21.41
C PRO A 377 -4.79 10.49 20.58
N GLY A 378 -5.72 11.19 21.23
CA GLY A 378 -6.59 12.18 20.59
C GLY A 378 -7.72 11.61 19.73
N ALA A 379 -8.04 10.32 19.87
CA ALA A 379 -9.10 9.66 19.10
C ALA A 379 -10.52 10.14 19.47
N THR A 380 -11.32 10.47 18.45
CA THR A 380 -12.78 10.47 18.55
C THR A 380 -13.29 9.03 18.55
N MET A 381 -14.15 8.68 19.50
CA MET A 381 -14.73 7.36 19.66
C MET A 381 -16.15 7.31 19.11
N ILE A 382 -16.49 6.20 18.48
CA ILE A 382 -17.84 5.85 18.06
C ILE A 382 -18.34 4.74 19.00
N TYR A 383 -19.46 4.96 19.66
CA TYR A 383 -20.08 3.97 20.54
C TYR A 383 -21.47 3.60 20.03
N THR A 384 -21.75 2.31 19.93
CA THR A 384 -23.12 1.79 19.84
C THR A 384 -23.50 1.29 21.22
N LEU A 385 -24.47 1.95 21.86
CA LEU A 385 -25.04 1.53 23.13
C LEU A 385 -26.38 0.84 22.86
N ARG A 386 -26.56 -0.36 23.39
CA ARG A 386 -27.82 -1.10 23.39
C ARG A 386 -28.20 -1.44 24.83
N VAL A 387 -29.36 -0.98 25.28
CA VAL A 387 -29.95 -1.38 26.55
C VAL A 387 -30.50 -2.79 26.37
N GLU A 388 -30.17 -3.72 27.26
CA GLU A 388 -30.77 -5.06 27.31
C GLU A 388 -32.00 -5.06 28.22
N ASP A 389 -31.87 -4.48 29.42
CA ASP A 389 -32.97 -4.40 30.40
C ASP A 389 -32.83 -3.19 31.35
N VAL A 390 -33.94 -2.76 31.96
CA VAL A 390 -34.03 -1.65 32.92
C VAL A 390 -34.83 -2.10 34.14
N LYS A 391 -34.17 -2.28 35.29
CA LYS A 391 -34.76 -2.80 36.52
C LYS A 391 -34.94 -1.65 37.54
N PRO A 392 -36.17 -1.36 38.00
CA PRO A 392 -36.41 -0.28 38.95
C PRO A 392 -35.81 -0.63 40.32
N ALA A 393 -35.26 0.37 41.00
CA ALA A 393 -34.49 0.19 42.24
C ALA A 393 -35.22 -0.58 43.37
N ALA A 394 -36.55 -0.61 43.36
CA ALA A 394 -37.37 -1.35 44.31
C ALA A 394 -37.14 -2.89 44.31
N GLU A 395 -36.73 -3.48 43.18
CA GLU A 395 -36.48 -4.93 43.10
C GLU A 395 -35.09 -5.35 43.64
N ASN A 396 -34.13 -4.42 43.69
CA ASN A 396 -32.74 -4.72 44.06
C ASN A 396 -32.56 -5.18 45.51
N VAL A 397 -33.53 -4.90 46.39
CA VAL A 397 -33.49 -5.32 47.81
C VAL A 397 -33.62 -6.84 47.98
N GLN A 398 -34.23 -7.55 47.02
CA GLN A 398 -34.60 -8.97 47.20
C GLN A 398 -33.55 -9.99 46.68
N ARG A 399 -32.46 -9.55 46.04
CA ARG A 399 -31.36 -10.43 45.59
C ARG A 399 -30.08 -10.35 46.44
N ALA A 400 -30.03 -9.48 47.44
CA ALA A 400 -28.84 -9.23 48.26
C ALA A 400 -28.62 -10.22 49.43
N SER A 401 -29.37 -11.34 49.49
CA SER A 401 -29.30 -12.33 50.57
C SER A 401 -29.41 -13.76 50.05
N PRO A 402 -28.34 -14.58 50.11
CA PRO A 402 -28.48 -16.03 50.10
C PRO A 402 -28.93 -16.51 51.50
N GLU A 403 -30.08 -17.17 51.60
CA GLU A 403 -30.46 -17.85 52.85
C GLU A 403 -29.50 -19.01 53.15
N PRO A 404 -29.07 -19.21 54.41
CA PRO A 404 -28.28 -20.38 54.79
C PRO A 404 -29.16 -21.63 54.84
N ASP A 405 -28.72 -22.66 54.12
CA ASP A 405 -29.40 -23.94 53.92
C ASP A 405 -29.78 -24.61 55.25
N LYS A 406 -31.09 -24.73 55.54
CA LYS A 406 -31.60 -25.50 56.70
C LYS A 406 -31.55 -27.00 56.42
N LYS A 407 -30.34 -27.56 56.35
CA LYS A 407 -30.16 -29.00 56.22
C LYS A 407 -30.18 -29.68 57.59
N THR A 408 -31.26 -30.43 57.84
CA THR A 408 -31.43 -31.26 59.04
C THR A 408 -30.36 -32.35 59.10
N THR A 409 -29.65 -32.44 60.23
CA THR A 409 -28.91 -33.64 60.64
C THR A 409 -29.13 -33.91 62.12
N GLU A 410 -29.42 -35.16 62.45
CA GLU A 410 -29.76 -35.58 63.81
C GLU A 410 -28.51 -35.68 64.69
N LYS A 411 -28.67 -35.41 66.00
CA LYS A 411 -27.68 -35.81 67.01
C LYS A 411 -28.11 -37.12 67.66
N GLY A 412 -27.45 -38.21 67.29
CA GLY A 412 -27.49 -39.48 68.02
C GLY A 412 -26.07 -40.02 68.18
N ALA A 413 -25.76 -40.55 69.38
CA ALA A 413 -24.56 -41.28 69.80
C ALA A 413 -23.18 -40.61 69.52
N GLU A 414 -22.35 -40.28 70.51
CA GLU A 414 -21.68 -41.19 71.48
C GLU A 414 -20.59 -42.03 70.80
N GLY A 415 -19.37 -42.03 71.36
CA GLY A 415 -18.23 -42.74 70.76
C GLY A 415 -16.87 -42.18 71.20
N ASP A 416 -16.30 -42.80 72.24
CA ASP A 416 -15.00 -42.47 72.82
C ASP A 416 -13.82 -42.94 71.94
N ASN A 417 -12.72 -42.17 71.96
CA ASN A 417 -11.34 -42.67 72.09
C ASN A 417 -10.84 -43.85 71.20
N LYS A 418 -10.12 -43.53 70.10
CA LYS A 418 -8.69 -43.90 69.97
C LYS A 418 -7.91 -43.16 68.88
#